data_AF-A0A975AU89-F1
#
_entry.id   AF-A0A975AU89-F1
#
_cell.length_a   1.000
_cell.length_b   1.000
_cell.length_c   1.000
_cell.angle_alpha   90.00
_cell.angle_beta   90.00
_cell.angle_gamma   90.00
#
_symmetry.space_group_name_H-M   'P 1'
#
loop_
_entity.id
_entity.type
_entity.pdbx_description
1 polymer ?
#
loop_
_entity_poly.entity_id
_entity_poly.type
_entity_poly.pdbx_seq_one_letter_code
_entity_poly.pdbx_strand_id
1 'polypeptide(L)'
;MSLTGSYTTGGGGTQTYSNTTDYTINDNATVDSPITVSGRSGNAPSNASVTVAIVHTYIGDLKVDLVAPDGSLYTLHNRSGGSADNINQTYTVNLSTEALNGTWKLRVNDNAGGDVGYVNSWSVTF
;
A
#
# COMPACT_ATOMS: atom_id res chain seq x y z
N MET A 1 -40.20 0.21 31.02
CA MET A 1 -39.93 0.42 29.58
C MET A 1 -38.68 -0.37 29.24
N SER A 2 -38.75 -1.16 28.18
CA SER A 2 -37.80 -2.18 27.77
C SER A 2 -36.52 -1.59 27.16
N LEU A 3 -35.43 -2.36 27.27
CA LEU A 3 -34.02 -2.11 26.94
C LEU A 3 -33.73 -1.82 25.45
N THR A 4 -32.63 -1.11 25.17
CA THR A 4 -31.44 -1.53 24.36
C THR A 4 -30.93 -0.49 23.37
N GLY A 5 -29.61 -0.24 23.40
CA GLY A 5 -28.87 0.50 22.39
C GLY A 5 -27.37 0.47 22.70
N SER A 6 -26.75 -0.70 22.58
CA SER A 6 -25.31 -0.91 22.72
C SER A 6 -24.55 -0.10 21.66
N TYR A 7 -23.68 0.82 22.09
CA TYR A 7 -22.73 1.47 21.18
C TYR A 7 -21.55 0.52 20.96
N THR A 8 -21.61 -0.29 19.91
CA THR A 8 -20.41 -0.98 19.40
C THR A 8 -19.54 0.05 18.69
N THR A 9 -18.45 0.39 19.33
CA THR A 9 -17.33 1.21 18.85
C THR A 9 -16.70 0.61 17.57
N GLY A 10 -16.55 1.42 16.50
CA GLY A 10 -15.60 1.22 15.40
C GLY A 10 -15.97 0.13 14.37
N GLY A 11 -16.09 0.50 13.09
CA GLY A 11 -16.51 -0.40 12.01
C GLY A 11 -15.54 -1.58 11.77
N GLY A 12 -15.85 -2.73 12.37
CA GLY A 12 -15.07 -3.97 12.34
C GLY A 12 -15.40 -4.91 11.18
N GLY A 13 -15.40 -4.40 9.95
CA GLY A 13 -15.58 -5.19 8.73
C GLY A 13 -14.47 -4.96 7.71
N THR A 14 -14.43 -5.78 6.66
CA THR A 14 -13.48 -5.60 5.57
C THR A 14 -13.70 -4.25 4.89
N GLN A 15 -12.63 -3.46 4.71
CA GLN A 15 -12.70 -2.14 4.09
C GLN A 15 -11.50 -1.90 3.18
N THR A 16 -11.76 -1.30 2.03
CA THR A 16 -10.74 -0.92 1.05
C THR A 16 -10.51 0.59 1.09
N TYR A 17 -9.24 0.98 1.16
CA TYR A 17 -8.79 2.36 1.05
C TYR A 17 -7.90 2.46 -0.18
N SER A 18 -7.98 3.54 -0.94
CA SER A 18 -7.22 3.73 -2.17
C SER A 18 -6.62 5.12 -2.29
N ASN A 19 -5.56 5.23 -3.07
CA ASN A 19 -5.04 6.47 -3.59
C ASN A 19 -4.89 6.34 -5.11
N THR A 20 -5.53 7.25 -5.85
CA THR A 20 -5.54 7.29 -7.32
C THR A 20 -4.88 8.56 -7.86
N THR A 21 -4.13 9.28 -7.01
CA THR A 21 -3.31 10.41 -7.43
C THR A 21 -1.99 9.87 -7.96
N ASP A 22 -1.51 10.43 -9.06
CA ASP A 22 -0.22 10.05 -9.63
C ASP A 22 0.95 10.51 -8.73
N TYR A 23 1.90 9.62 -8.50
CA TYR A 23 3.16 9.93 -7.82
C TYR A 23 4.34 9.60 -8.73
N THR A 24 5.06 10.63 -9.19
CA THR A 24 6.20 10.49 -10.09
C THR A 24 7.31 9.65 -9.47
N ILE A 25 7.79 8.68 -10.25
CA ILE A 25 8.96 7.86 -9.97
C ILE A 25 10.07 8.39 -10.89
N ASN A 26 11.10 8.98 -10.29
CA ASN A 26 12.30 9.43 -11.02
C ASN A 26 13.43 8.42 -10.80
N ASP A 27 14.33 8.32 -11.77
CA ASP A 27 15.57 7.55 -11.70
C ASP A 27 16.31 7.77 -10.37
N ASN A 28 16.77 6.68 -9.77
CA ASN A 28 17.58 6.70 -8.54
C ASN A 28 16.95 7.49 -7.38
N ALA A 29 15.62 7.60 -7.35
CA ALA A 29 14.88 8.34 -6.33
C ALA A 29 13.84 7.46 -5.63
N THR A 30 13.32 7.98 -4.52
CA THR A 30 12.24 7.37 -3.74
C THR A 30 11.01 8.26 -3.78
N VAL A 31 9.84 7.66 -3.97
CA VAL A 31 8.56 8.35 -3.83
C VAL A 31 7.64 7.58 -2.89
N ASP A 32 6.88 8.31 -2.08
CA ASP A 32 5.89 7.78 -1.14
C ASP A 32 4.48 8.23 -1.58
N SER A 33 3.59 7.28 -1.87
CA SER A 33 2.15 7.53 -2.08
C SER A 33 1.36 7.15 -0.82
N PRO A 34 0.73 8.10 -0.09
CA PRO A 34 0.08 7.83 1.18
C PRO A 34 -1.39 7.43 1.06
N ILE A 35 -1.89 6.63 1.99
CA ILE A 35 -3.30 6.37 2.29
C ILE A 35 -3.50 6.57 3.80
N THR A 36 -4.44 7.45 4.19
CA THR A 36 -4.78 7.66 5.60
C THR A 36 -5.99 6.82 5.97
N VAL A 37 -5.81 5.94 6.96
CA VAL A 37 -6.87 5.13 7.57
C VAL A 37 -7.23 5.74 8.93
N SER A 38 -8.52 5.98 9.15
CA SER A 38 -9.02 6.57 10.41
C SER A 38 -10.35 5.94 10.81
N GLY A 39 -10.74 6.13 12.08
CA GLY A 39 -12.01 5.62 12.61
C GLY A 39 -12.06 4.11 12.82
N ARG A 40 -10.92 3.43 12.75
CA ARG A 40 -10.77 1.99 13.01
C ARG A 40 -10.19 1.77 14.41
N SER A 41 -10.23 0.54 14.91
CA SER A 41 -9.60 0.15 16.18
C SER A 41 -8.96 -1.22 16.03
N GLY A 42 -7.90 -1.48 16.78
CA GLY A 42 -7.15 -2.75 16.72
C GLY A 42 -6.14 -2.80 15.57
N ASN A 43 -5.65 -4.01 15.32
CA ASN A 43 -4.61 -4.28 14.33
C ASN A 43 -5.19 -4.69 12.97
N ALA A 44 -4.38 -4.54 11.92
CA ALA A 44 -4.70 -5.00 10.58
C ALA A 44 -4.77 -6.55 10.54
N PRO A 45 -5.43 -7.17 9.55
CA PRO A 45 -5.49 -8.61 9.45
C PRO A 45 -4.17 -9.24 8.98
N SER A 46 -4.04 -10.55 9.15
CA SER A 46 -2.90 -11.32 8.65
C SER A 46 -2.97 -11.62 7.14
N ASN A 47 -4.04 -11.22 6.47
CA ASN A 47 -4.30 -11.46 5.05
C ASN A 47 -4.77 -10.19 4.34
N ALA A 48 -4.22 -9.03 4.71
CA ALA A 48 -4.51 -7.78 4.04
C ALA A 48 -4.15 -7.87 2.57
N SER A 49 -4.97 -7.30 1.69
CA SER A 49 -4.77 -7.33 0.24
C SER A 49 -4.34 -5.96 -0.25
N VAL A 50 -3.20 -5.88 -0.93
CA VAL A 50 -2.62 -4.65 -1.48
C VAL A 50 -2.59 -4.75 -3.00
N THR A 51 -3.38 -3.93 -3.69
CA THR A 51 -3.38 -3.87 -5.16
C THR A 51 -2.56 -2.67 -5.61
N VAL A 52 -1.62 -2.90 -6.52
CA VAL A 52 -0.67 -1.89 -7.00
C VAL A 52 -0.80 -1.76 -8.52
N ALA A 53 -0.93 -0.52 -8.99
CA ALA A 53 -0.87 -0.13 -10.38
C ALA A 53 0.23 0.94 -10.57
N ILE A 54 1.36 0.54 -11.15
CA ILE A 54 2.50 1.41 -11.45
C ILE A 54 2.76 1.36 -12.95
N VAL A 55 2.94 2.54 -13.55
CA VAL A 55 3.39 2.68 -14.94
C VAL A 55 4.91 2.88 -14.93
N HIS A 56 5.64 1.97 -15.59
CA HIS A 56 7.11 2.01 -15.71
C HIS A 56 7.55 1.08 -16.85
N THR A 57 8.49 1.50 -17.69
CA THR A 57 8.98 0.70 -18.84
C THR A 57 10.01 -0.38 -18.45
N TYR A 58 10.48 -0.38 -17.21
CA TYR A 58 11.40 -1.41 -16.72
C TYR A 58 11.15 -1.72 -15.23
N ILE A 59 10.30 -2.69 -14.93
CA ILE A 59 9.93 -2.99 -13.53
C ILE A 59 11.04 -3.71 -12.75
N GLY A 60 12.04 -4.25 -13.44
CA GLY A 60 13.26 -4.81 -12.85
C GLY A 60 14.07 -3.78 -12.06
N ASP A 61 13.79 -2.49 -12.20
CA ASP A 61 14.51 -1.43 -11.49
C ASP A 61 13.87 -1.05 -10.16
N LEU A 62 12.58 -1.35 -10.04
CA LEU A 62 11.77 -0.92 -8.92
C LEU A 62 11.94 -1.83 -7.70
N LYS A 63 12.05 -1.23 -6.52
CA LYS A 63 11.70 -1.84 -5.26
C LYS A 63 10.43 -1.18 -4.72
N VAL A 64 9.42 -1.98 -4.39
CA VAL A 64 8.14 -1.50 -3.89
C VAL A 64 7.90 -2.11 -2.52
N ASP A 65 7.75 -1.25 -1.51
CA ASP A 65 7.43 -1.62 -0.14
C ASP A 65 6.09 -0.98 0.28
N LEU A 66 5.28 -1.73 1.02
CA LEU A 66 4.24 -1.14 1.86
C LEU A 66 4.90 -0.67 3.16
N VAL A 67 4.69 0.59 3.52
CA VAL A 67 5.13 1.19 4.78
C VAL A 67 3.93 1.26 5.72
N ALA A 68 4.04 0.60 6.87
CA ALA A 68 3.05 0.66 7.94
C ALA A 68 3.11 2.00 8.71
N PRO A 69 2.08 2.36 9.48
CA PRO A 69 2.05 3.63 10.22
C PRO A 69 3.19 3.79 11.23
N ASP A 70 3.75 2.69 11.72
CA ASP A 70 4.89 2.66 12.64
C ASP A 70 6.25 2.77 11.92
N GLY A 71 6.27 2.71 10.58
CA GLY A 71 7.47 2.73 9.74
C GLY A 71 7.98 1.36 9.31
N SER A 72 7.37 0.25 9.75
CA SER A 72 7.70 -1.11 9.33
C SER A 72 7.51 -1.28 7.81
N LEU A 73 8.42 -2.02 7.16
CA LEU A 73 8.44 -2.21 5.71
C LEU A 73 8.06 -3.65 5.34
N TYR A 74 7.15 -3.77 4.37
CA TYR A 74 6.74 -5.04 3.78
C TYR A 74 7.02 -5.01 2.28
N THR A 75 8.04 -5.74 1.84
CA THR A 75 8.42 -5.79 0.42
C THR A 75 7.37 -6.51 -0.41
N LEU A 76 6.81 -5.80 -1.39
CA LEU A 76 5.84 -6.33 -2.35
C LEU A 76 6.52 -6.75 -3.64
N HIS A 77 7.46 -5.94 -4.11
CA HIS A 77 8.23 -6.19 -5.33
C HIS A 77 9.69 -5.80 -5.12
N ASN A 78 10.63 -6.61 -5.59
CA ASN A 78 12.05 -6.36 -5.43
C ASN A 78 12.81 -6.69 -6.69
N ARG A 79 12.85 -5.72 -7.61
CA ARG A 79 13.68 -5.76 -8.82
C ARG A 79 13.49 -7.03 -9.67
N SER A 80 12.29 -7.61 -9.59
CA SER A 80 11.87 -8.77 -10.37
C SER A 80 11.20 -8.33 -11.68
N GLY A 81 11.05 -9.23 -12.64
CA GLY A 81 10.36 -8.95 -13.90
C GLY A 81 11.24 -8.41 -15.03
N GLY A 82 12.48 -7.97 -14.73
CA GLY A 82 13.43 -7.52 -15.76
C GLY A 82 12.86 -6.37 -16.59
N SER A 83 12.97 -6.48 -17.91
CA SER A 83 12.50 -5.47 -18.88
C SER A 83 10.99 -5.50 -19.14
N ALA A 84 10.20 -6.10 -18.26
CA ALA A 84 8.76 -6.06 -18.38
C ALA A 84 8.24 -4.67 -17.99
N ASP A 85 7.17 -4.25 -18.66
CA ASP A 85 6.50 -2.98 -18.37
C ASP A 85 5.45 -3.18 -17.27
N ASN A 86 5.33 -2.16 -16.42
CA ASN A 86 4.25 -1.90 -15.48
C ASN A 86 4.06 -2.96 -14.38
N ILE A 87 3.60 -2.52 -13.21
CA ILE A 87 3.17 -3.44 -12.14
C ILE A 87 1.66 -3.29 -12.01
N ASN A 88 0.93 -4.37 -12.29
CA ASN A 88 -0.52 -4.45 -12.09
C ASN A 88 -0.82 -5.74 -11.31
N GLN A 89 -0.56 -5.71 -10.00
CA GLN A 89 -0.53 -6.92 -9.17
C GLN A 89 -1.19 -6.69 -7.81
N THR A 90 -1.78 -7.76 -7.27
CA THR A 90 -2.29 -7.82 -5.90
C THR A 90 -1.39 -8.71 -5.05
N TYR A 91 -1.07 -8.23 -3.85
CA TYR A 91 -0.24 -8.91 -2.85
C TYR A 91 -1.04 -9.16 -1.58
N THR A 92 -0.87 -10.33 -0.98
CA THR A 92 -1.42 -10.63 0.35
C THR A 92 -0.32 -10.48 1.39
N VAL A 93 -0.53 -9.64 2.39
CA VAL A 93 0.47 -9.28 3.41
C VAL A 93 -0.07 -9.57 4.80
N ASN A 94 0.77 -10.15 5.66
CA ASN A 94 0.45 -10.29 7.08
C ASN A 94 0.80 -9.01 7.83
N LEU A 95 -0.22 -8.27 8.23
CA LEU A 95 -0.12 -6.99 8.94
C LEU A 95 -0.68 -7.10 10.37
N SER A 96 -0.80 -8.32 10.91
CA SER A 96 -1.43 -8.56 12.23
C SER A 96 -0.75 -7.89 13.42
N THR A 97 0.49 -7.43 13.25
CA THR A 97 1.24 -6.67 14.26
C THR A 97 0.98 -5.16 14.18
N GLU A 98 0.40 -4.68 13.09
CA GLU A 98 0.30 -3.26 12.77
C GLU A 98 -1.04 -2.67 13.16
N ALA A 99 -1.04 -1.45 13.71
CA ALA A 99 -2.27 -0.72 13.98
C ALA A 99 -3.00 -0.37 12.66
N LEU A 100 -4.33 -0.54 12.62
CA LEU A 100 -5.14 -0.18 11.45
C LEU A 100 -5.07 1.32 11.14
N ASN A 101 -5.27 2.14 12.17
CA ASN A 101 -5.29 3.59 12.03
C ASN A 101 -3.89 4.15 11.82
N GLY A 102 -3.80 5.10 10.91
CA GLY A 102 -2.57 5.81 10.61
C GLY A 102 -2.39 6.00 9.10
N THR A 103 -1.23 6.51 8.73
CA THR A 103 -0.87 6.71 7.34
C THR A 103 -0.04 5.53 6.86
N TRP A 104 -0.66 4.72 6.00
CA TRP A 104 0.01 3.70 5.22
C TRP A 104 0.62 4.35 3.97
N LYS A 105 1.73 3.83 3.46
CA LYS A 105 2.32 4.35 2.22
C LYS A 105 2.72 3.21 1.30
N LEU A 106 2.55 3.42 0.00
CA LEU A 106 3.30 2.67 -1.00
C LEU A 106 4.58 3.45 -1.28
N ARG A 107 5.71 2.87 -0.92
CA ARG A 107 7.03 3.41 -1.21
C ARG A 107 7.58 2.73 -2.45
N VAL A 108 7.97 3.53 -3.44
CA VAL A 108 8.64 3.04 -4.66
C VAL A 108 10.01 3.67 -4.76
N ASN A 109 11.02 2.83 -4.91
CA ASN A 109 12.39 3.20 -5.18
C ASN A 109 12.74 2.74 -6.59
N ASP A 110 13.07 3.65 -7.47
CA ASP A 110 13.81 3.30 -8.68
C ASP A 110 15.30 3.24 -8.34
N ASN A 111 15.95 2.11 -8.63
CA ASN A 111 17.36 1.89 -8.36
C ASN A 111 18.18 1.65 -9.64
N ALA A 112 17.65 2.07 -10.78
CA ALA A 112 18.43 2.26 -12.00
C ALA A 112 18.12 3.65 -12.58
N GLY A 113 18.74 3.94 -13.73
CA GLY A 113 18.39 5.13 -14.50
C GLY A 113 18.14 4.75 -15.95
N GLY A 114 17.48 5.66 -16.68
CA GLY A 114 17.07 5.48 -18.06
C GLY A 114 15.56 5.39 -18.25
N ASP A 115 14.82 5.07 -17.18
CA ASP A 115 13.38 4.83 -17.22
C ASP A 115 12.70 5.57 -16.06
N VAL A 116 11.69 6.38 -16.37
CA VAL A 116 10.84 7.07 -15.38
C VAL A 116 9.40 6.59 -15.49
N GLY A 117 8.63 6.81 -14.44
CA GLY A 117 7.22 6.47 -14.46
C GLY A 117 6.45 7.11 -13.31
N TYR A 118 5.38 6.46 -12.88
CA TYR A 118 4.59 6.92 -11.75
C TYR A 118 3.75 5.80 -11.13
N VAL A 119 3.47 5.93 -9.84
CA VAL A 119 2.38 5.19 -9.21
C VAL A 119 1.08 5.79 -9.74
N ASN A 120 0.30 5.01 -10.49
CA ASN A 120 -0.98 5.44 -11.04
C ASN A 120 -2.10 5.27 -10.00
N SER A 121 -2.11 4.14 -9.31
CA SER A 121 -2.97 3.95 -8.14
C SER A 121 -2.52 2.78 -7.28
N TRP A 122 -3.00 2.75 -6.04
CA TRP A 122 -2.94 1.56 -5.22
C TRP A 122 -4.07 1.55 -4.20
N SER A 123 -4.35 0.37 -3.65
CA SER A 123 -5.30 0.19 -2.57
C SER A 123 -4.82 -0.81 -1.54
N VAL A 124 -5.33 -0.68 -0.32
CA VAL A 124 -5.18 -1.66 0.74
C VAL A 124 -6.56 -2.03 1.28
N THR A 125 -6.80 -3.34 1.37
CA THR A 125 -8.00 -3.92 1.96
C THR A 125 -7.62 -4.62 3.26
N PHE A 126 -8.19 -4.16 4.36
CA PHE A 126 -8.06 -4.75 5.69
C PHE A 126 -9.35 -5.43 6.13
#